data_AF-N2A5N4-F1
#
_entry.id   AF-N2A5N4-F1
#
_cell.length_a   1.000
_cell.length_b   1.000
_cell.length_c   1.000
_cell.angle_alpha   90.00
_cell.angle_beta   90.00
_cell.angle_gamma   90.00
#
_symmetry.space_group_name_H-M   'P 1'
#
loop_
_entity.id
_entity.type
_entity.pdbx_description
1 polymer ?
#
loop_
_entity_poly.entity_id
_entity_poly.type
_entity_poly.pdbx_seq_one_letter_code
_entity_poly.pdbx_strand_id
1 'polypeptide(L)'
;MDTEQTLNKLLVQFFKYIMEIEERKLITDEFKEITYNDMHIIEAIGLKQPKKMSEIAKIMSVTTGTLTKAVNALEKKDLYSVNVVNRISGLYL
;
A
#
# COMPACT_ATOMS: atom_id res chain seq x y z
N MET A 1 3.84 13.89 32.25
CA MET A 1 3.26 13.12 31.12
C MET A 1 3.25 11.68 31.55
N ASP A 2 2.12 11.01 31.36
CA ASP A 2 1.99 9.60 31.68
C ASP A 2 2.86 8.75 30.72
N THR A 3 3.42 7.65 31.22
CA THR A 3 4.30 6.77 30.43
C THR A 3 3.55 6.19 29.25
N GLU A 4 2.27 5.84 29.42
CA GLU A 4 1.40 5.36 28.35
C GLU A 4 1.20 6.40 27.24
N GLN A 5 0.95 7.66 27.63
CA GLN A 5 0.81 8.77 26.68
C GLN A 5 2.11 9.02 25.90
N THR A 6 3.26 8.89 26.56
CA THR A 6 4.57 9.06 25.94
C THR A 6 4.85 7.93 24.94
N LEU A 7 4.53 6.68 25.31
CA LEU A 7 4.66 5.53 24.44
C LEU A 7 3.76 5.66 23.20
N ASN A 8 2.48 5.98 23.39
CA ASN A 8 1.55 6.19 22.28
C ASN A 8 2.01 7.31 21.34
N LYS A 9 2.52 8.42 21.89
CA LYS A 9 3.06 9.52 21.07
C LYS A 9 4.25 9.06 20.22
N LEU A 10 5.17 8.31 20.81
CA LEU A 10 6.33 7.78 20.09
C LEU A 10 5.90 6.81 18.99
N LEU A 11 5.01 5.86 19.28
CA LEU A 11 4.50 4.90 18.28
C LEU A 11 3.84 5.62 17.10
N VAL A 12 2.99 6.61 17.37
CA VAL A 12 2.34 7.41 16.32
C VAL A 12 3.37 8.20 15.50
N GLN A 13 4.38 8.80 16.14
CA GLN A 13 5.44 9.54 15.44
C GLN A 13 6.29 8.62 14.56
N PHE A 14 6.67 7.45 15.07
CA PHE A 14 7.40 6.45 14.30
C PHE A 14 6.60 5.97 13.09
N PHE A 15 5.31 5.68 13.27
CA PHE A 15 4.45 5.24 12.17
C PHE A 15 4.33 6.31 11.08
N LYS A 16 4.16 7.59 11.47
CA LYS A 16 4.16 8.72 10.54
C LYS A 16 5.47 8.87 9.77
N TYR A 17 6.60 8.72 10.46
CA TYR A 17 7.91 8.82 9.83
C TYR A 17 8.15 7.71 8.80
N ILE A 18 7.69 6.49 9.08
CA ILE A 18 7.75 5.38 8.12
C ILE A 18 6.90 5.70 6.88
N MET A 19 5.66 6.15 7.06
CA MET A 19 4.78 6.53 5.95
C MET A 19 5.40 7.65 5.08
N GLU A 20 6.01 8.67 5.69
CA GLU A 20 6.69 9.76 4.96
C GLU A 20 7.91 9.28 4.17
N ILE A 21 8.60 8.23 4.62
CA ILE A 21 9.71 7.62 3.87
C ILE A 21 9.17 6.84 2.67
N GLU A 22 8.12 6.04 2.86
CA GLU A 22 7.48 5.28 1.79
C GLU A 22 6.92 6.19 0.70
N GLU A 23 6.19 7.24 1.09
CA GLU A 23 5.61 8.20 0.15
C GLU A 23 6.70 8.89 -0.68
N ARG A 24 7.82 9.31 -0.07
CA ARG A 24 8.94 9.91 -0.81
C ARG A 24 9.59 8.96 -1.82
N LYS A 25 9.59 7.65 -1.56
CA LYS A 25 10.07 6.65 -2.53
C LYS A 25 9.09 6.45 -3.70
N LEU A 26 7.80 6.72 -3.48
CA LEU A 26 6.74 6.60 -4.49
C LEU A 26 6.63 7.81 -5.42
N ILE A 27 7.08 9.00 -4.99
CA ILE A 27 7.13 10.20 -5.85
C ILE A 27 8.23 10.04 -6.89
N THR A 28 7.97 9.22 -7.90
CA THR A 28 8.72 9.14 -9.15
C THR A 28 7.81 9.55 -10.30
N ASP A 29 8.37 10.01 -11.42
CA ASP A 29 7.56 10.42 -12.59
C ASP A 29 6.64 9.30 -13.11
N GLU A 30 7.03 8.04 -12.89
CA GLU A 30 6.28 6.81 -13.25
C GLU A 30 5.10 6.53 -12.30
N PHE A 31 5.21 6.89 -11.02
CA PHE A 31 4.24 6.54 -9.97
C PHE A 31 3.51 7.74 -9.35
N LYS A 32 3.64 8.92 -9.95
CA LYS A 32 3.00 10.17 -9.48
C LYS A 32 1.47 10.10 -9.29
N GLU A 33 0.81 9.15 -9.94
CA GLU A 33 -0.66 9.00 -9.90
C GLU A 33 -1.15 7.89 -8.96
N ILE A 34 -0.25 7.20 -8.26
CA ILE A 34 -0.62 6.19 -7.23
C ILE A 34 -0.39 6.69 -5.82
N THR A 35 -1.24 6.22 -4.92
CA THR A 35 -1.13 6.45 -3.48
C THR A 35 -0.36 5.31 -2.79
N TYR A 36 0.10 5.52 -1.56
CA TYR A 36 0.68 4.43 -0.75
C TYR A 36 -0.31 3.26 -0.52
N ASN A 37 -1.62 3.55 -0.45
CA ASN A 37 -2.64 2.51 -0.35
C ASN A 37 -2.74 1.69 -1.64
N ASP A 38 -2.65 2.33 -2.81
CA ASP A 38 -2.63 1.66 -4.10
C ASP A 38 -1.44 0.69 -4.20
N MET A 39 -0.27 1.11 -3.70
CA MET A 39 0.94 0.29 -3.60
C MET A 39 0.73 -0.98 -2.75
N HIS A 40 0.21 -0.84 -1.54
CA HIS A 40 -0.05 -1.99 -0.66
C HIS A 40 -1.10 -2.94 -1.24
N ILE A 41 -2.10 -2.42 -1.98
CA ILE A 41 -3.06 -3.27 -2.69
C ILE A 41 -2.36 -4.06 -3.78
N ILE A 42 -1.49 -3.43 -4.58
CA ILE A 42 -0.70 -4.10 -5.63
C ILE A 42 0.19 -5.19 -5.02
N GLU A 43 0.86 -4.90 -3.91
CA GLU A 43 1.69 -5.86 -3.19
C GLU A 43 0.85 -7.02 -2.62
N ALA A 44 -0.31 -6.72 -2.03
CA ALA A 44 -1.17 -7.71 -1.41
C ALA A 44 -1.78 -8.68 -2.45
N ILE A 45 -2.12 -8.17 -3.65
CA ILE A 45 -2.47 -8.97 -4.83
C ILE A 45 -1.32 -9.93 -5.16
N GLY A 46 -0.10 -9.38 -5.23
CA GLY A 46 1.14 -10.14 -5.36
C GLY A 46 1.31 -10.90 -6.67
N LEU A 47 2.57 -11.25 -6.99
CA LEU A 47 2.93 -12.01 -8.20
C LEU A 47 3.06 -13.52 -7.98
N LYS A 48 3.28 -13.95 -6.73
CA LYS A 48 3.71 -15.32 -6.46
C LYS A 48 2.55 -16.33 -6.41
N GLN A 49 1.36 -15.92 -5.98
CA GLN A 49 0.16 -16.77 -5.95
C GLN A 49 -1.10 -15.92 -6.10
N PRO A 50 -2.02 -16.25 -7.03
CA PRO A 50 -3.28 -15.55 -7.14
C PRO A 50 -4.10 -15.75 -5.86
N LYS A 51 -4.45 -14.64 -5.19
CA LYS A 51 -5.30 -14.63 -3.99
C LYS A 51 -6.72 -14.23 -4.35
N LYS A 52 -7.70 -14.73 -3.60
CA LYS A 52 -9.08 -14.27 -3.71
C LYS A 52 -9.20 -12.87 -3.13
N MET A 53 -10.10 -12.06 -3.70
CA MET A 53 -10.43 -10.72 -3.20
C MET A 53 -10.77 -10.68 -1.72
N SER A 54 -11.46 -11.71 -1.20
CA SER A 54 -11.78 -11.84 0.22
C SER A 54 -10.53 -12.00 1.11
N GLU A 55 -9.49 -12.65 0.61
CA GLU A 55 -8.23 -12.86 1.33
C GLU A 55 -7.41 -11.58 1.35
N ILE A 56 -7.34 -10.88 0.21
CA ILE A 56 -6.67 -9.57 0.10
C ILE A 56 -7.37 -8.54 1.00
N ALA A 57 -8.70 -8.49 0.99
CA ALA A 57 -9.47 -7.57 1.83
C ALA A 57 -9.21 -7.83 3.33
N LYS A 58 -9.07 -9.10 3.73
CA LYS A 58 -8.71 -9.49 5.09
C LYS A 58 -7.28 -9.08 5.46
N ILE A 59 -6.31 -9.25 4.56
CA ILE A 59 -4.91 -8.82 4.77
C ILE A 59 -4.85 -7.30 4.96
N MET A 60 -5.58 -6.57 4.10
CA MET A 60 -5.64 -5.11 4.14
C MET A 60 -6.55 -4.54 5.24
N SER A 61 -7.27 -5.38 5.99
CA SER A 61 -8.25 -4.97 7.00
C SER A 61 -9.33 -4.00 6.46
N VAL A 62 -9.79 -4.22 5.23
CA VAL A 62 -10.85 -3.42 4.57
C VAL A 62 -12.04 -4.30 4.14
N THR A 63 -13.15 -3.68 3.76
CA THR A 63 -14.27 -4.43 3.15
C THR A 63 -13.94 -4.83 1.72
N THR A 64 -14.55 -5.92 1.24
CA THR A 64 -14.42 -6.34 -0.17
C THR A 64 -14.90 -5.26 -1.14
N GLY A 65 -15.96 -4.51 -0.81
CA GLY A 65 -16.45 -3.39 -1.62
C GLY A 65 -15.45 -2.23 -1.70
N THR A 66 -14.75 -1.91 -0.61
CA THR A 66 -13.66 -0.93 -0.60
C THR A 66 -12.51 -1.38 -1.50
N LEU A 67 -12.10 -2.65 -1.38
CA LEU A 67 -11.04 -3.21 -2.20
C LEU A 67 -11.41 -3.22 -3.68
N THR A 68 -12.63 -3.62 -4.05
CA THR A 68 -13.10 -3.61 -5.45
C THR A 68 -13.03 -2.21 -6.06
N LYS A 69 -13.43 -1.17 -5.32
CA LYS A 69 -13.32 0.21 -5.83
C LYS A 69 -11.87 0.61 -6.08
N ALA A 70 -10.96 0.26 -5.17
CA ALA A 70 -9.55 0.58 -5.31
C ALA A 70 -8.90 -0.20 -6.47
N VAL A 71 -9.19 -1.49 -6.60
CA VAL A 71 -8.74 -2.34 -7.71
C VAL A 71 -9.21 -1.77 -9.05
N ASN A 72 -10.49 -1.42 -9.18
CA ASN A 72 -11.03 -0.81 -10.40
C ASN A 72 -10.41 0.56 -10.71
N ALA A 73 -10.06 1.34 -9.68
CA ALA A 73 -9.38 2.62 -9.86
C ALA A 73 -7.95 2.41 -10.39
N LEU A 74 -7.25 1.37 -9.90
CA LEU A 74 -5.95 0.96 -10.41
C LEU A 74 -6.02 0.45 -11.86
N GLU A 75 -7.10 -0.24 -12.25
CA GLU A 75 -7.28 -0.78 -13.62
C GLU A 75 -7.41 0.35 -14.63
N LYS A 76 -8.17 1.39 -14.25
CA LYS A 76 -8.33 2.60 -15.06
C LYS A 76 -7.03 3.40 -15.24
N LYS A 77 -6.04 3.21 -14.37
CA LYS A 77 -4.73 3.87 -14.44
C LYS A 77 -3.73 3.09 -15.31
N ASP A 78 -4.11 1.96 -15.90
CA ASP A 78 -3.25 1.07 -16.72
C ASP A 78 -2.03 0.48 -15.98
N LEU A 79 -2.10 0.42 -14.64
CA LEU A 79 -1.01 -0.02 -13.76
C LEU A 79 -1.02 -1.52 -13.46
N TYR A 80 -1.88 -2.31 -14.13
CA TYR A 80 -2.03 -3.75 -13.91
C TYR A 80 -1.04 -4.64 -14.68
N SER A 81 0.01 -4.05 -15.25
CA SER A 81 1.05 -4.84 -15.89
C SER A 81 1.92 -5.53 -14.83
N VAL A 82 2.20 -6.83 -14.99
CA VAL A 82 3.13 -7.63 -14.15
C VAL A 82 4.48 -6.92 -13.92
N ASN A 83 4.88 -6.04 -14.84
CA ASN A 83 6.07 -5.19 -14.74
C ASN A 83 6.00 -4.13 -13.63
N VAL A 84 4.81 -3.59 -13.33
CA VAL A 84 4.60 -2.58 -12.27
C VAL A 84 4.79 -3.20 -10.90
N VAL A 85 4.18 -4.38 -10.67
CA VAL A 85 4.26 -5.09 -9.39
C VAL A 85 5.70 -5.47 -9.02
N ASN A 86 6.49 -5.94 -10.00
CA ASN A 86 7.90 -6.28 -9.77
C ASN A 86 8.77 -5.06 -9.40
N ARG A 87 8.50 -3.89 -10.00
CA ARG A 87 9.24 -2.65 -9.74
C ARG A 87 8.87 -2.04 -8.39
N ILE A 88 7.59 -2.12 -8.05
CA ILE A 88 7.03 -1.73 -6.76
C ILE A 88 7.66 -2.52 -5.61
N SER A 89 7.74 -3.84 -5.73
CA SER A 89 8.44 -4.68 -4.74
C SER A 89 9.94 -4.39 -4.64
N GLY A 90 10.55 -3.87 -5.71
CA GLY A 90 11.96 -3.47 -5.75
C GLY A 90 12.27 -2.15 -5.03
N LEU A 91 11.29 -1.28 -4.77
CA LEU A 91 11.48 -0.03 -4.00
C LEU A 91 11.66 -0.28 -2.49
N TYR A 92 11.27 -1.46 -2.03
CA TYR A 92 11.33 -1.91 -0.64
C TYR A 92 12.61 -2.71 -0.29
N LEU A 93 13.39 -3.13 -1.28
CA LEU A 93 14.69 -3.77 -1.14
C LEU A 93 15.84 -2.78 -1.42
#